data_AF-A0A950XQ75-F1
#
_entry.id   AF-A0A950XQ75-F1
#
_cell.length_a   1.000
_cell.length_b   1.000
_cell.length_c   1.000
_cell.angle_alpha   90.00
_cell.angle_beta   90.00
_cell.angle_gamma   90.00
#
_symmetry.space_group_name_H-M   'P 1'
#
loop_
_entity.id
_entity.type
_entity.pdbx_description
1 polymer ?
#
loop_
_entity_poly.entity_id
_entity_poly.type
_entity_poly.pdbx_seq_one_letter_code
_entity_poly.pdbx_strand_id
1 'polypeptide(L)'
;VASTAHDGLARAIRPAHTPVDGDMVFALATGAVEVAPPADAPAAFSPETALVTAVGAAAADCLARAVLVGVIAAESVAGIPTYRDLLPGTFERARGRW
;
A
#
# COMPACT_ATOMS: atom_id res chain seq x y z
N VAL A 1 0.32 3.00 11.80
CA VAL A 1 0.77 3.08 10.39
C VAL A 1 0.95 1.70 9.78
N ALA A 2 1.85 0.84 10.26
CA ALA A 2 1.99 -0.52 9.73
C ALA A 2 0.68 -1.31 9.79
N SER A 3 0.01 -1.31 10.95
CA SER A 3 -1.31 -1.94 11.12
C SER A 3 -2.36 -1.40 10.15
N THR A 4 -2.55 -0.08 10.08
CA THR A 4 -3.52 0.56 9.16
C THR A 4 -3.19 0.30 7.70
N ALA A 5 -1.93 0.10 7.34
CA ALA A 5 -1.56 -0.24 5.97
C ALA A 5 -2.11 -1.61 5.54
N HIS A 6 -2.30 -2.58 6.47
CA HIS A 6 -2.95 -3.86 6.16
C HIS A 6 -4.38 -3.67 5.60
N ASP A 7 -5.08 -2.58 5.94
CA ASP A 7 -6.37 -2.26 5.31
C ASP A 7 -6.24 -2.08 3.79
N GLY A 8 -5.11 -1.53 3.34
CA GLY A 8 -4.76 -1.41 1.93
C GLY A 8 -4.55 -2.76 1.25
N LEU A 9 -3.90 -3.70 1.95
CA LEU A 9 -3.72 -5.08 1.47
C LEU A 9 -5.08 -5.76 1.31
N ALA A 10 -5.96 -5.65 2.30
CA ALA A 10 -7.31 -6.21 2.27
C ALA A 10 -8.23 -5.57 1.20
N ARG A 11 -7.99 -4.31 0.81
CA ARG A 11 -8.69 -3.66 -0.31
C ARG A 11 -8.22 -4.18 -1.68
N ALA A 12 -6.95 -4.55 -1.79
CA ALA A 12 -6.36 -4.97 -3.06
C ALA A 12 -6.40 -6.50 -3.29
N ILE A 13 -6.43 -7.29 -2.22
CA ILE A 13 -6.40 -8.76 -2.25
C ILE A 13 -7.61 -9.31 -1.49
N ARG A 14 -8.32 -10.28 -2.09
CA ARG A 14 -9.50 -10.90 -1.46
C ARG A 14 -9.63 -12.40 -1.77
N PRO A 15 -9.64 -13.29 -0.75
CA PRO A 15 -9.37 -12.98 0.66
C PRO A 15 -7.88 -12.64 0.89
N ALA A 16 -7.62 -11.70 1.80
CA ALA A 16 -6.31 -11.48 2.40
C ALA A 16 -6.27 -12.07 3.82
N HIS A 17 -5.09 -12.16 4.43
CA HIS A 17 -4.91 -12.62 5.82
C HIS A 17 -5.43 -14.06 6.06
N THR A 18 -5.28 -14.95 5.08
CA THR A 18 -5.65 -16.36 5.27
C THR A 18 -4.65 -17.04 6.22
N PRO A 19 -5.00 -18.19 6.85
CA PRO A 19 -4.10 -18.89 7.76
C PRO A 19 -2.76 -19.34 7.15
N VAL A 20 -2.65 -19.34 5.82
CA VAL A 20 -1.43 -19.71 5.08
C VAL A 20 -0.65 -18.49 4.58
N ASP A 21 -1.18 -17.27 4.76
CA ASP A 21 -0.51 -16.04 4.35
C ASP A 21 0.42 -15.53 5.46
N GLY A 22 1.66 -15.22 5.08
CA GLY A 22 2.66 -14.58 5.94
C GLY A 22 2.63 -13.06 5.85
N ASP A 23 1.44 -12.45 5.82
CA ASP A 23 1.28 -11.01 5.58
C ASP A 23 2.01 -10.17 6.63
N MET A 24 2.96 -9.35 6.19
CA MET A 24 3.77 -8.51 7.07
C MET A 24 4.03 -7.15 6.46
N VAL A 25 3.73 -6.09 7.21
CA VAL A 25 4.05 -4.71 6.84
C VAL A 25 4.95 -4.07 7.89
N PHE A 26 6.03 -3.45 7.43
CA PHE A 26 6.90 -2.62 8.25
C PHE A 26 6.64 -1.15 7.98
N ALA A 27 6.71 -0.32 9.03
CA ALA A 27 6.66 1.13 8.91
C ALA A 27 7.93 1.74 9.53
N LEU A 28 8.52 2.70 8.83
CA LEU A 28 9.69 3.44 9.27
C LEU A 28 9.39 4.94 9.17
N ALA A 29 9.85 5.70 10.15
CA ALA A 29 9.87 7.16 10.12
C ALA A 29 11.31 7.65 10.16
N THR A 30 11.66 8.62 9.31
CA THR A 30 13.01 9.21 9.27
C THR A 30 13.29 10.15 10.44
N GLY A 31 12.26 10.60 11.14
CA GLY A 31 12.37 11.59 12.22
C GLY A 31 12.65 13.02 11.74
N ALA A 32 12.49 13.31 10.44
CA ALA A 32 12.82 14.63 9.87
C ALA A 32 11.81 15.74 10.18
N VAL A 33 10.65 15.41 10.75
CA VAL A 33 9.58 16.36 11.07
C VAL A 33 9.15 16.17 12.53
N GLU A 34 9.31 17.21 13.34
CA GLU A 34 8.77 17.26 14.70
C GLU A 34 7.29 17.66 14.69
N VAL A 35 6.51 17.05 15.57
CA VAL A 35 5.08 17.30 15.70
C VAL A 35 4.83 18.05 17.00
N ALA A 36 4.51 19.33 16.89
CA ALA A 36 4.12 20.12 18.05
C ALA A 36 2.72 19.70 18.54
N PRO A 37 2.46 19.71 19.86
CA PRO A 37 1.13 19.54 20.41
C PRO A 37 0.16 20.58 19.83
N PRO A 38 -1.02 20.19 19.35
CA PRO A 38 -2.07 21.15 19.03
C PRO A 38 -2.42 21.97 20.29
N ALA A 39 -2.68 23.26 20.11
CA ALA A 39 -2.94 24.19 21.22
C ALA A 39 -4.16 23.78 22.08
N ASP A 40 -5.08 23.02 21.49
CA ASP A 40 -6.36 22.58 22.04
C ASP A 40 -6.46 21.05 22.20
N ALA A 41 -5.36 20.31 22.03
CA ALA A 41 -5.37 18.87 22.22
C ALA A 41 -5.63 18.51 23.70
N PRO A 42 -6.57 17.58 24.00
CA PRO A 42 -6.75 17.12 25.36
C PRO A 42 -5.47 16.44 25.85
N ALA A 43 -5.05 16.73 27.09
CA ALA A 43 -3.80 16.23 27.67
C ALA A 43 -3.67 14.69 27.70
N ALA A 44 -4.78 13.96 27.54
CA ALA A 44 -4.81 12.51 27.48
C ALA A 44 -4.43 11.92 26.11
N PHE A 45 -4.40 12.73 25.03
CA PHE A 45 -4.04 12.28 23.69
C PHE A 45 -2.57 12.55 23.37
N SER A 46 -2.00 11.69 22.51
CA SER A 46 -0.70 11.99 21.92
C SER A 46 -0.83 13.20 20.98
N PRO A 47 0.11 14.17 21.03
CA PRO A 47 0.25 15.23 20.02
C PRO A 47 0.18 14.72 18.58
N GLU A 48 0.65 13.51 18.35
CA GLU A 48 0.78 12.92 17.02
C GLU A 48 -0.48 12.23 16.52
N THR A 49 -1.52 12.08 17.36
CA THR A 49 -2.70 11.26 17.01
C THR A 49 -3.33 11.66 15.67
N ALA A 50 -3.55 12.97 15.45
CA ALA A 50 -4.12 13.45 14.18
C ALA A 50 -3.22 13.14 12.98
N LEU A 51 -1.90 13.32 13.13
CA LEU A 51 -0.94 13.03 12.08
C LEU A 51 -0.87 11.53 11.78
N VAL A 52 -0.78 10.68 12.81
CA VAL A 52 -0.73 9.23 12.66
C VAL A 52 -2.00 8.69 12.01
N THR A 53 -3.16 9.27 12.28
CA THR A 53 -4.41 8.94 11.57
C THR A 53 -4.32 9.28 10.09
N ALA A 54 -3.88 10.50 9.74
CA ALA A 54 -3.75 10.91 8.35
C ALA A 54 -2.70 10.07 7.59
N VAL A 55 -1.53 9.86 8.19
CA VAL A 55 -0.46 9.02 7.63
C VAL A 55 -0.91 7.56 7.53
N GLY A 56 -1.67 7.06 8.51
CA GLY A 56 -2.22 5.71 8.48
C GLY A 56 -3.19 5.48 7.31
N ALA A 57 -4.10 6.43 7.07
CA ALA A 57 -5.00 6.39 5.91
C ALA A 57 -4.22 6.44 4.59
N ALA A 58 -3.26 7.36 4.48
CA ALA A 58 -2.39 7.45 3.31
C ALA A 58 -1.56 6.18 3.09
N ALA A 59 -1.11 5.52 4.16
CA ALA A 59 -0.37 4.25 4.07
C ALA A 59 -1.25 3.11 3.54
N ALA A 60 -2.52 3.04 3.93
CA ALA A 60 -3.46 2.07 3.38
C ALA A 60 -3.69 2.28 1.88
N ASP A 61 -3.92 3.52 1.46
CA ASP A 61 -4.08 3.84 0.03
C ASP A 61 -2.80 3.59 -0.77
N CYS A 62 -1.65 3.93 -0.19
CA CYS A 62 -0.35 3.68 -0.79
C CYS A 62 -0.10 2.18 -1.00
N LEU A 63 -0.36 1.36 0.02
CA LEU A 63 -0.16 -0.09 -0.10
C LEU A 63 -1.10 -0.71 -1.14
N ALA A 64 -2.37 -0.31 -1.16
CA ALA A 64 -3.33 -0.80 -2.17
C ALA A 64 -2.85 -0.48 -3.60
N ARG A 65 -2.36 0.75 -3.83
CA ARG A 65 -1.78 1.15 -5.12
C ARG A 65 -0.50 0.39 -5.43
N ALA A 66 0.38 0.17 -4.45
CA ALA A 66 1.62 -0.57 -4.65
C ALA A 66 1.36 -2.02 -5.09
N VAL A 67 0.37 -2.69 -4.50
CA VAL A 67 -0.06 -4.03 -4.94
C VAL A 67 -0.52 -4.01 -6.39
N LEU A 68 -1.39 -3.06 -6.78
CA LEU A 68 -1.83 -2.91 -8.17
C LEU A 68 -0.65 -2.67 -9.12
N VAL A 69 0.27 -1.76 -8.76
CA VAL A 69 1.49 -1.51 -9.54
C VAL A 69 2.30 -2.79 -9.71
N GLY A 70 2.45 -3.61 -8.66
CA GLY A 70 3.10 -4.91 -8.73
C GLY A 70 2.44 -5.87 -9.71
N VAL A 71 1.11 -5.99 -9.66
CA VAL A 71 0.32 -6.85 -10.57
C VAL A 71 0.49 -6.41 -12.03
N ILE A 72 0.47 -5.10 -12.29
CA ILE A 72 0.62 -4.55 -13.65
C ILE A 72 2.07 -4.65 -14.14
N ALA A 73 3.06 -4.43 -13.28
CA ALA A 73 4.47 -4.48 -13.65
C ALA A 73 5.01 -5.90 -13.83
N ALA A 74 4.32 -6.93 -13.32
CA ALA A 74 4.75 -8.32 -13.39
C ALA A 74 5.02 -8.79 -14.84
N GLU A 75 5.98 -9.71 -14.96
CA GLU A 75 6.30 -10.47 -16.17
C GLU A 75 5.95 -11.95 -15.97
N SER A 76 5.67 -12.66 -17.06
CA SER A 76 5.27 -14.06 -17.01
C SER A 76 6.44 -14.92 -16.54
N VAL A 77 6.18 -15.92 -15.70
CA VAL A 77 7.20 -16.85 -15.20
C VAL A 77 6.67 -18.26 -15.16
N ALA A 78 7.48 -19.25 -15.55
CA ALA A 78 7.12 -20.67 -15.54
C ALA A 78 5.78 -20.99 -16.27
N GLY A 79 5.46 -20.25 -17.34
CA GLY A 79 4.21 -20.40 -18.09
C GLY A 79 2.97 -19.82 -17.41
N ILE A 80 3.12 -19.14 -16.28
CA ILE A 80 2.03 -18.41 -15.61
C ILE A 80 1.89 -17.03 -16.26
N PRO A 81 0.74 -16.72 -16.87
CA PRO A 81 0.53 -15.43 -17.54
C PRO A 81 0.35 -14.31 -16.51
N THR A 82 0.69 -13.09 -16.93
CA THR A 82 0.45 -11.88 -16.16
C THR A 82 -0.97 -11.36 -16.37
N TYR A 83 -1.41 -10.44 -15.52
CA TYR A 83 -2.67 -9.73 -15.74
C TYR A 83 -2.73 -9.06 -17.13
N ARG A 84 -1.61 -8.51 -17.60
CA ARG A 84 -1.51 -7.85 -18.92
C ARG A 84 -1.65 -8.83 -20.07
N ASP A 85 -1.10 -10.05 -19.94
CA ASP A 85 -1.20 -11.09 -20.97
C ASP A 85 -2.63 -11.59 -21.13
N LEU A 86 -3.38 -11.66 -20.02
CA LEU A 86 -4.77 -12.13 -20.00
C LEU A 86 -5.74 -11.08 -20.54
N LEU A 87 -5.40 -9.79 -20.46
CA LEU A 87 -6.23 -8.67 -20.91
C LEU A 87 -5.47 -7.76 -21.90
N PRO A 88 -5.12 -8.28 -23.09
CA PRO A 88 -4.24 -7.60 -24.04
C PRO A 88 -4.84 -6.33 -24.67
N GLY A 89 -6.13 -6.07 -24.48
CA GLY A 89 -6.80 -4.86 -24.95
C GLY A 89 -6.70 -3.66 -24.00
N THR A 90 -6.26 -3.87 -22.76
CA THR A 90 -6.24 -2.85 -21.70
C THR A 90 -4.91 -2.09 -21.62
N PHE A 91 -3.84 -2.68 -22.15
CA PHE A 91 -2.51 -2.09 -22.19
C PHE A 91 -2.10 -1.95 -23.64
N GLU A 92 -1.85 -0.72 -24.12
CA GLU A 92 -1.23 -0.56 -25.43
C GLU A 92 0.08 -1.34 -25.43
N ARG A 93 0.20 -2.35 -26.32
CA ARG A 93 1.50 -2.95 -26.60
C ARG A 93 2.42 -1.81 -26.99
N ALA A 94 3.42 -1.52 -26.16
CA ALA A 94 4.49 -0.62 -26.51
C ALA A 94 5.11 -1.15 -27.81
N ARG A 95 4.67 -0.58 -28.94
CA ARG A 95 5.22 -0.89 -30.25
C ARG A 95 6.66 -0.42 -30.19
N GLY A 96 7.58 -1.38 -30.22
CA GLY A 96 9.01 -1.14 -30.12
C GLY A 96 9.45 0.01 -31.01
N ARG A 97 10.21 0.92 -30.42
CA ARG A 97 11.12 1.80 -31.14
C ARG A 97 12.49 1.56 -30.51
N TRP A 98 13.28 0.77 -31.22
CA TRP A 98 14.74 0.88 -31.17
C TRP A 98 15.11 2.20 -31.86
#